data_AF-A0A7H8T6E2-F1
#
_entry.id   AF-A0A7H8T6E2-F1
#
_cell.length_a   1.000
_cell.length_b   1.000
_cell.length_c   1.000
_cell.angle_alpha   90.00
_cell.angle_beta   90.00
_cell.angle_gamma   90.00
#
_symmetry.space_group_name_H-M   'P 1'
#
loop_
_entity.id
_entity.type
_entity.pdbx_description
1 polymer ?
#
loop_
_entity_poly.entity_id
_entity_poly.type
_entity_poly.pdbx_seq_one_letter_code
_entity_poly.pdbx_strand_id
1 'polypeptide(L)'
;MSIVRMTQLTDQIQPNLRSGRSDTASRTPASGPSASLVESVTAYIPTEVVAAYVAVIALLQQPGDHSRTPDWIVFWAFLALTPLAVWLGLARQEQSKGFPLPVHPGSWPAHTWFNLAAATASFGLWGFSLPETPFLDFGWYKSVYGTGALVIGTTLLGLVSPLFQWDTEARRNLAPPARAEEA
;
A
#
# COMPACT_ATOMS: atom_id res chain seq x y z
N MET A 1 33.51 -3.70 77.93
CA MET A 1 32.82 -2.62 77.20
C MET A 1 33.23 -2.70 75.73
N SER A 2 32.54 -3.53 74.93
CA SER A 2 32.77 -3.61 73.47
C SER A 2 31.63 -4.40 72.83
N ILE A 3 30.54 -3.71 72.50
CA ILE A 3 29.40 -4.25 71.76
C ILE A 3 28.91 -3.15 70.81
N VAL A 4 29.63 -2.88 69.71
CA VAL A 4 29.10 -2.16 68.54
C VAL A 4 29.92 -2.54 67.30
N ARG A 5 29.72 -3.75 66.77
CA ARG A 5 30.15 -4.13 65.41
C ARG A 5 29.26 -5.27 64.89
N MET A 6 28.04 -4.97 64.42
CA MET A 6 27.25 -5.84 63.53
C MET A 6 25.89 -5.20 63.14
N THR A 7 25.91 -3.97 62.59
CA THR A 7 24.66 -3.34 62.10
C THR A 7 24.88 -2.48 60.85
N GLN A 8 25.92 -2.76 60.09
CA GLN A 8 26.35 -1.96 58.93
C GLN A 8 26.71 -2.86 57.72
N LEU A 9 25.98 -3.96 57.52
CA LEU A 9 26.22 -4.86 56.39
C LEU A 9 24.95 -5.48 55.79
N THR A 10 23.79 -4.84 56.00
CA THR A 10 22.50 -5.31 55.42
C THR A 10 21.83 -4.26 54.54
N ASP A 11 22.38 -3.06 54.39
CA ASP A 11 21.75 -1.96 53.64
C ASP A 11 22.37 -1.71 52.26
N GLN A 12 22.93 -2.76 51.64
CA GLN A 12 23.55 -2.71 50.31
C GLN A 12 22.99 -3.78 49.35
N ILE A 13 21.77 -4.28 49.62
CA ILE A 13 21.08 -5.18 48.69
C ILE A 13 19.72 -4.58 48.35
N GLN A 14 19.63 -4.12 47.10
CA GLN A 14 18.47 -3.64 46.33
C GLN A 14 18.10 -2.15 46.38
N PRO A 15 18.66 -1.40 45.43
CA PRO A 15 17.90 -0.37 44.70
C PRO A 15 17.91 -0.67 43.20
N ASN A 16 17.36 -1.81 42.76
CA ASN A 16 17.23 -2.11 41.32
C ASN A 16 15.88 -2.69 40.89
N LEU A 17 14.84 -2.56 41.73
CA LEU A 17 13.48 -3.02 41.40
C LEU A 17 12.48 -1.87 41.23
N ARG A 18 12.93 -0.69 40.81
CA ARG A 18 12.03 0.44 40.49
C ARG A 18 12.44 1.22 39.25
N SER A 19 12.63 0.50 38.15
CA SER A 19 12.55 1.06 36.80
C SER A 19 11.92 0.06 35.84
N GLY A 20 10.84 -0.61 36.27
CA GLY A 20 9.79 -1.09 35.38
C GLY A 20 8.95 0.09 34.87
N ARG A 21 9.60 1.17 34.40
CA ARG A 21 8.97 2.09 33.47
C ARG A 21 8.95 1.30 32.18
N SER A 22 7.77 1.02 31.67
CA SER A 22 7.57 0.56 30.31
C SER A 22 8.11 1.64 29.37
N ASP A 23 9.43 1.66 29.21
CA ASP A 23 10.07 2.10 27.99
C ASP A 23 9.76 1.02 26.96
N THR A 24 8.48 0.93 26.58
CA THR A 24 8.13 0.86 25.16
C THR A 24 8.71 2.12 24.54
N ALA A 25 10.04 2.14 24.44
CA ALA A 25 10.73 2.83 23.38
C ALA A 25 10.01 2.34 22.15
N SER A 26 9.18 3.23 21.60
CA SER A 26 8.82 3.22 20.20
C SER A 26 10.14 3.02 19.46
N ARG A 27 10.49 1.77 19.17
CA ARG A 27 11.36 1.45 18.06
C ARG A 27 10.58 1.97 16.87
N THR A 28 10.74 3.25 16.58
CA THR A 28 10.58 3.76 15.23
C THR A 28 11.42 2.80 14.41
N PRO A 29 10.81 1.91 13.61
CA PRO A 29 11.60 0.99 12.82
C PRO A 29 12.50 1.86 11.95
N ALA A 30 13.81 1.70 12.13
CA ALA A 30 14.78 2.36 11.28
C ALA A 30 14.36 2.10 9.83
N SER A 31 14.16 3.19 9.08
CA SER A 31 13.75 3.20 7.68
C SER A 31 14.83 2.53 6.82
N GLY A 32 14.90 1.20 6.86
CA GLY A 32 15.75 0.41 5.99
C GLY A 32 15.16 0.37 4.57
N PRO A 33 15.95 0.00 3.55
CA PRO A 33 15.48 -0.12 2.17
C PRO A 33 14.21 -1.00 2.03
N SER A 34 14.07 -1.99 2.91
CA SER A 34 12.89 -2.87 3.00
C SER A 34 11.61 -2.16 3.47
N ALA A 35 11.69 -1.15 4.34
CA ALA A 35 10.54 -0.35 4.73
C ALA A 35 10.01 0.47 3.55
N SER A 36 10.92 1.03 2.74
CA SER A 36 10.56 1.81 1.55
C SER A 36 9.92 0.96 0.44
N LEU A 37 10.32 -0.31 0.31
CA LEU A 37 9.73 -1.24 -0.66
C LEU A 37 8.32 -1.67 -0.23
N VAL A 38 8.11 -1.97 1.06
CA VAL A 38 6.77 -2.30 1.58
C VAL A 38 5.85 -1.09 1.47
N GLU A 39 6.33 0.11 1.81
CA GLU A 39 5.57 1.36 1.71
C GLU A 39 5.27 1.77 0.25
N SER A 40 6.20 1.50 -0.67
CA SER A 40 6.00 1.69 -2.11
C SER A 40 4.99 0.68 -2.67
N VAL A 41 5.05 -0.59 -2.27
CA VAL A 41 4.11 -1.63 -2.73
C VAL A 41 2.70 -1.41 -2.17
N THR A 42 2.56 -1.04 -0.89
CA THR A 42 1.24 -0.74 -0.31
C THR A 42 0.62 0.53 -0.88
N ALA A 43 1.43 1.49 -1.33
CA ALA A 43 0.93 2.68 -2.02
C ALA A 43 0.29 2.39 -3.39
N TYR A 44 0.59 1.23 -4.01
CA TYR A 44 0.10 0.87 -5.35
C TYR A 44 -1.08 -0.10 -5.36
N ILE A 45 -1.48 -0.65 -4.21
CA ILE A 45 -2.64 -1.53 -4.16
C ILE A 45 -3.82 -0.64 -3.76
N PRO A 46 -4.78 -0.35 -4.67
CA PRO A 46 -6.02 0.33 -4.32
C PRO A 46 -6.89 -0.67 -3.54
N THR A 47 -6.45 -0.99 -2.32
CA THR A 47 -7.09 -1.98 -1.45
C THR A 47 -8.53 -1.60 -1.17
N GLU A 48 -8.84 -0.31 -1.15
CA GLU A 48 -10.16 0.26 -1.00
C GLU A 48 -11.05 -0.04 -2.22
N VAL A 49 -10.51 0.11 -3.43
CA VAL A 49 -11.25 -0.17 -4.69
C VAL A 49 -11.53 -1.66 -4.80
N VAL A 50 -10.53 -2.49 -4.50
CA VAL A 50 -10.67 -3.95 -4.48
C VAL A 50 -11.68 -4.38 -3.41
N ALA A 51 -11.58 -3.87 -2.19
CA ALA A 51 -12.51 -4.21 -1.10
C ALA A 51 -13.95 -3.79 -1.43
N ALA A 52 -14.14 -2.58 -1.98
CA ALA A 52 -15.44 -2.11 -2.42
C ALA A 52 -15.98 -2.96 -3.58
N TYR A 53 -15.15 -3.35 -4.54
CA TYR A 53 -15.53 -4.25 -5.64
C TYR A 53 -16.04 -5.59 -5.11
N VAL A 54 -15.31 -6.22 -4.19
CA VAL A 54 -15.70 -7.50 -3.57
C VAL A 54 -17.01 -7.36 -2.81
N ALA A 55 -17.18 -6.28 -2.05
CA ALA A 55 -18.41 -6.04 -1.31
C ALA A 55 -19.62 -5.90 -2.25
N VAL A 56 -19.47 -5.20 -3.37
CA VAL A 56 -20.54 -5.05 -4.38
C VAL A 56 -20.85 -6.38 -5.07
N ILE A 57 -19.83 -7.16 -5.46
CA ILE A 57 -20.03 -8.48 -6.05
C ILE A 57 -20.76 -9.39 -5.06
N ALA A 58 -20.30 -9.46 -3.80
CA ALA A 58 -20.95 -10.27 -2.76
C ALA A 58 -22.42 -9.90 -2.54
N LEU A 59 -22.78 -8.63 -2.70
CA LEU A 59 -24.17 -8.17 -2.62
C LEU A 59 -25.01 -8.61 -3.83
N LEU A 60 -24.40 -8.64 -5.02
CA LEU A 60 -25.04 -9.06 -6.26
C LEU A 60 -25.26 -10.56 -6.34
N GLN A 61 -24.42 -11.36 -5.67
CA GLN A 61 -24.48 -12.81 -5.66
C GLN A 61 -25.62 -13.36 -4.78
N GLN A 62 -26.86 -13.04 -5.15
CA GLN A 62 -28.03 -13.62 -4.48
C GLN A 62 -28.30 -15.04 -5.01
N PRO A 63 -28.65 -16.00 -4.13
CA PRO A 63 -28.95 -17.37 -4.56
C PRO A 63 -30.18 -17.40 -5.49
N GLY A 64 -29.97 -17.81 -6.74
CA GLY A 64 -31.00 -17.86 -7.78
C GLY A 64 -30.39 -17.91 -9.20
N ASP A 65 -31.23 -17.73 -10.22
CA ASP A 65 -30.79 -17.62 -11.62
C ASP A 65 -30.18 -16.22 -11.83
N HIS A 66 -28.90 -16.06 -11.48
CA HIS A 66 -28.20 -14.79 -11.55
C HIS A 66 -27.66 -14.55 -12.96
N SER A 67 -28.16 -13.52 -13.62
CA SER A 67 -27.53 -12.99 -14.82
C SER A 67 -26.17 -12.41 -14.47
N ARG A 68 -25.13 -12.74 -15.23
CA ARG A 68 -23.78 -12.18 -15.07
C ARG A 68 -23.58 -10.80 -15.69
N THR A 69 -24.61 -10.25 -16.32
CA THR A 69 -24.60 -8.88 -16.87
C THR A 69 -24.25 -7.82 -15.82
N PRO A 70 -24.88 -7.77 -14.62
CA PRO A 70 -24.48 -6.86 -13.55
C PRO A 70 -23.02 -7.03 -13.10
N ASP A 71 -22.50 -8.25 -13.06
CA ASP A 71 -21.11 -8.51 -12.64
C ASP A 71 -20.11 -7.87 -13.63
N TRP A 72 -20.39 -7.95 -14.93
CA TRP A 72 -19.62 -7.27 -15.97
C TRP A 72 -19.69 -5.74 -15.83
N ILE A 73 -20.88 -5.19 -15.59
CA ILE A 73 -21.05 -3.74 -15.41
C ILE A 73 -20.22 -3.26 -14.22
N VAL A 74 -20.29 -3.98 -13.09
CA VAL A 74 -19.50 -3.65 -11.88
C VAL A 74 -18.00 -3.81 -12.15
N PHE A 75 -17.57 -4.87 -12.82
CA PHE A 75 -16.16 -5.05 -13.18
C PHE A 75 -15.63 -3.88 -14.01
N TRP A 76 -16.32 -3.48 -15.08
CA TRP A 76 -15.89 -2.36 -15.91
C TRP A 76 -15.94 -1.02 -15.17
N ALA A 77 -16.96 -0.80 -14.32
CA ALA A 77 -17.07 0.41 -13.51
C ALA A 77 -15.87 0.54 -12.54
N PHE A 78 -15.50 -0.53 -11.84
CA PHE A 78 -14.37 -0.52 -10.92
C PHE A 78 -13.01 -0.52 -11.63
N LEU A 79 -12.91 -1.14 -12.82
CA LEU A 79 -11.72 -1.05 -13.66
C LEU A 79 -11.46 0.40 -14.09
N ALA A 80 -12.51 1.13 -14.48
CA ALA A 80 -12.42 2.56 -14.81
C ALA A 80 -12.20 3.46 -13.58
N LEU A 81 -12.74 3.06 -12.42
CA LEU A 81 -12.55 3.78 -11.15
C LEU A 81 -11.12 3.67 -10.62
N THR A 82 -10.44 2.56 -10.90
CA THR A 82 -9.07 2.27 -10.43
C THR A 82 -8.06 3.37 -10.78
N PRO A 83 -7.87 3.77 -12.05
CA PRO A 83 -6.92 4.85 -12.37
C PRO A 83 -7.35 6.19 -11.77
N LEU A 84 -8.65 6.45 -11.61
CA LEU A 84 -9.14 7.67 -10.94
C LEU A 84 -8.75 7.70 -9.45
N ALA A 85 -8.89 6.57 -8.74
CA ALA A 85 -8.51 6.46 -7.34
C ALA A 85 -7.00 6.67 -7.14
N VAL A 86 -6.18 6.05 -7.99
CA VAL A 86 -4.72 6.23 -7.96
C VAL A 86 -4.32 7.66 -8.28
N TRP A 87 -4.92 8.26 -9.31
CA TRP A 87 -4.69 9.67 -9.64
C TRP A 87 -5.04 10.59 -8.46
N LEU A 88 -6.16 10.35 -7.78
CA LEU A 88 -6.57 11.13 -6.62
C LEU A 88 -5.61 10.96 -5.44
N GLY A 89 -5.09 9.75 -5.22
CA GLY A 89 -4.06 9.48 -4.22
C GLY A 89 -2.76 10.25 -4.50
N LEU A 90 -2.28 10.21 -5.74
CA LEU A 90 -1.11 10.97 -6.18
C LEU A 90 -1.34 12.48 -6.06
N ALA A 91 -2.51 12.97 -6.48
CA ALA A 91 -2.90 14.38 -6.36
C ALA A 91 -2.87 14.88 -4.91
N ARG A 92 -3.34 14.07 -3.95
CA ARG A 92 -3.29 14.41 -2.52
C ARG A 92 -1.86 14.46 -1.98
N GLN A 93 -1.00 13.56 -2.43
CA GLN A 93 0.42 13.56 -2.04
C GLN A 93 1.20 14.74 -2.62
N GLU A 94 0.87 15.20 -3.82
CA GLU A 94 1.50 16.39 -4.39
C GLU A 94 1.00 17.67 -3.70
N GLN A 95 -0.30 17.74 -3.37
CA GLN A 95 -0.85 18.84 -2.59
C GLN A 95 -0.19 18.99 -1.22
N SER A 96 0.07 17.87 -0.51
CA SER A 96 0.71 17.94 0.81
C SER A 96 2.17 18.41 0.76
N LYS A 97 2.81 18.32 -0.42
CA LYS A 97 4.17 18.82 -0.68
C LYS A 97 4.19 20.24 -1.26
N GLY A 98 3.02 20.86 -1.46
CA GLY A 98 2.91 22.21 -2.03
C GLY A 98 3.17 22.28 -3.54
N PHE A 99 3.20 21.15 -4.23
CA PHE A 99 3.33 21.14 -5.70
C PHE A 99 1.98 21.38 -6.38
N PRO A 100 1.94 22.12 -7.50
CA PRO A 100 0.71 22.34 -8.27
C PRO A 100 0.22 21.01 -8.85
N LEU A 101 -1.10 20.77 -8.79
CA LEU A 101 -1.67 19.55 -9.35
C LEU A 101 -1.44 19.50 -10.86
N PRO A 102 -0.90 18.39 -11.39
CA PRO A 102 -0.80 18.22 -12.82
C PRO A 102 -2.21 17.91 -13.37
N VAL A 103 -2.94 18.95 -13.78
CA VAL A 103 -4.32 18.81 -14.31
C VAL A 103 -4.33 18.40 -15.79
N HIS A 104 -3.21 18.60 -16.50
CA HIS A 104 -3.10 18.31 -17.94
C HIS A 104 -2.41 16.96 -18.18
N PRO A 105 -3.09 15.97 -18.78
CA PRO A 105 -2.51 14.64 -19.05
C PRO A 105 -1.23 14.69 -19.88
N GLY A 106 -1.11 15.67 -20.79
CA GLY A 106 0.07 15.83 -21.66
C GLY A 106 1.35 16.26 -20.94
N SER A 107 1.26 16.79 -19.71
CA SER A 107 2.42 17.19 -18.92
C SER A 107 2.76 16.19 -17.82
N TRP A 108 2.08 15.04 -17.78
CA TRP A 108 2.30 14.05 -16.73
C TRP A 108 3.64 13.35 -16.93
N PRO A 109 4.43 13.20 -15.85
CA PRO A 109 5.63 12.37 -15.89
C PRO A 109 5.33 10.94 -16.34
N ALA A 110 6.31 10.29 -16.97
CA ALA A 110 6.19 8.90 -17.42
C ALA A 110 5.83 7.93 -16.28
N HIS A 111 6.34 8.17 -15.06
CA HIS A 111 6.01 7.36 -13.89
C HIS A 111 4.52 7.43 -13.51
N THR A 112 3.86 8.58 -13.70
CA THR A 112 2.42 8.73 -13.42
C THR A 112 1.60 7.84 -14.34
N TRP A 113 1.94 7.81 -15.63
CA TRP A 113 1.31 6.92 -16.59
C TRP A 113 1.54 5.45 -16.27
N PHE A 114 2.78 5.09 -15.92
CA PHE A 114 3.10 3.72 -15.51
C PHE A 114 2.27 3.29 -14.29
N ASN A 115 2.15 4.16 -13.28
CA ASN A 115 1.38 3.89 -12.07
C ASN A 115 -0.11 3.64 -12.35
N LEU A 116 -0.71 4.46 -13.21
CA LEU A 116 -2.11 4.29 -13.61
C LEU A 116 -2.31 2.98 -14.39
N ALA A 117 -1.40 2.68 -15.32
CA ALA A 117 -1.44 1.45 -16.10
C ALA A 117 -1.22 0.20 -15.22
N ALA A 118 -0.24 0.23 -14.34
CA ALA A 118 0.09 -0.84 -13.40
C ALA A 118 -1.08 -1.11 -12.44
N ALA A 119 -1.70 -0.07 -11.89
CA ALA A 119 -2.86 -0.22 -11.01
C ALA A 119 -4.07 -0.81 -11.75
N THR A 120 -4.36 -0.32 -12.96
CA THR A 120 -5.47 -0.82 -13.78
C THR A 120 -5.24 -2.28 -14.17
N ALA A 121 -4.02 -2.64 -14.59
CA ALA A 121 -3.64 -4.02 -14.89
C ALA A 121 -3.73 -4.91 -13.65
N SER A 122 -3.25 -4.43 -12.49
CA SER A 122 -3.33 -5.14 -11.22
C SER A 122 -4.78 -5.41 -10.81
N PHE A 123 -5.66 -4.41 -10.88
CA PHE A 123 -7.09 -4.61 -10.64
C PHE A 123 -7.70 -5.63 -11.61
N GLY A 124 -7.37 -5.54 -12.90
CA GLY A 124 -7.83 -6.49 -13.91
C GLY A 124 -7.40 -7.93 -13.59
N LEU A 125 -6.14 -8.14 -13.26
CA LEU A 125 -5.61 -9.44 -12.82
C LEU A 125 -6.30 -9.94 -11.55
N TRP A 126 -6.57 -9.03 -10.62
CA TRP A 126 -7.23 -9.37 -9.36
C TRP A 126 -8.68 -9.79 -9.59
N GLY A 127 -9.47 -9.01 -10.34
CA GLY A 127 -10.83 -9.36 -10.72
C GLY A 127 -10.90 -10.64 -11.56
N PHE A 128 -9.91 -10.88 -12.42
CA PHE A 128 -9.76 -12.13 -13.16
C PHE A 128 -9.51 -13.33 -12.22
N SER A 129 -8.75 -13.15 -11.13
CA SER A 129 -8.41 -14.23 -10.21
C SER A 129 -9.53 -14.66 -9.24
N LEU A 130 -10.62 -13.91 -9.17
CA LEU A 130 -11.71 -14.21 -8.26
C LEU A 130 -12.40 -15.55 -8.62
N PRO A 131 -12.87 -16.31 -7.60
CA PRO A 131 -13.65 -17.52 -7.84
C PRO A 131 -14.95 -17.20 -8.60
N GLU A 132 -15.58 -16.09 -8.24
CA GLU A 132 -16.86 -15.61 -8.75
C GLU A 132 -16.65 -14.43 -9.70
N THR A 133 -15.95 -14.72 -10.79
CA THR A 133 -15.52 -13.72 -11.76
C THR A 133 -16.42 -13.72 -12.99
N PRO A 134 -16.76 -12.56 -13.59
CA PRO A 134 -17.59 -12.51 -14.80
C PRO A 134 -16.95 -13.25 -15.99
N PHE A 135 -15.64 -13.51 -15.93
CA PHE A 135 -14.89 -14.26 -16.93
C PHE A 135 -15.27 -15.75 -17.00
N LEU A 136 -16.02 -16.28 -16.02
CA LEU A 136 -16.61 -17.61 -16.11
C LEU A 136 -17.60 -17.75 -17.28
N ASP A 137 -18.02 -16.66 -17.94
CA ASP A 137 -18.84 -16.71 -19.16
C ASP A 137 -18.10 -17.33 -20.33
N PHE A 138 -16.77 -17.30 -20.28
CA PHE A 138 -15.94 -17.90 -21.29
C PHE A 138 -15.75 -19.38 -21.00
N GLY A 139 -16.24 -20.27 -21.87
CA GLY A 139 -16.10 -21.72 -21.70
C GLY A 139 -14.65 -22.25 -21.66
N TRP A 140 -13.67 -21.44 -22.07
CA TRP A 140 -12.25 -21.76 -21.95
C TRP A 140 -11.65 -21.38 -20.60
N TYR A 141 -12.33 -20.52 -19.84
CA TYR A 141 -11.81 -19.99 -18.59
C TYR A 141 -11.90 -21.03 -17.46
N LYS A 142 -10.84 -21.08 -16.66
CA LYS A 142 -10.74 -21.88 -15.43
C LYS A 142 -10.14 -21.00 -14.35
N SER A 143 -10.66 -21.07 -13.12
CA SER A 143 -10.20 -20.21 -12.02
C SER A 143 -8.69 -20.30 -11.76
N VAL A 144 -8.06 -21.45 -12.06
CA VAL A 144 -6.60 -21.64 -11.97
C VAL A 144 -5.81 -20.70 -12.90
N TYR A 145 -6.36 -20.34 -14.06
CA TYR A 145 -5.74 -19.38 -14.97
C TYR A 145 -5.77 -17.98 -14.39
N GLY A 146 -6.86 -17.63 -13.68
CA GLY A 146 -6.98 -16.39 -12.93
C GLY A 146 -5.89 -16.23 -11.88
N THR A 147 -5.76 -17.22 -10.99
CA THR A 147 -4.72 -17.20 -9.94
C THR A 147 -3.31 -17.17 -10.55
N GLY A 148 -3.04 -17.99 -11.58
CA GLY A 148 -1.74 -18.01 -12.25
C GLY A 148 -1.38 -16.68 -12.89
N ALA A 149 -2.32 -16.06 -13.60
CA ALA A 149 -2.14 -14.74 -14.21
C ALA A 149 -1.86 -13.66 -13.16
N LEU A 150 -2.57 -13.67 -12.03
CA LEU A 150 -2.33 -12.72 -10.94
C LEU A 150 -0.92 -12.84 -10.38
N VAL A 151 -0.46 -14.05 -10.07
CA VAL A 151 0.88 -14.28 -9.52
C VAL A 151 1.96 -13.82 -10.51
N ILE A 152 1.86 -14.24 -11.77
CA ILE A 152 2.84 -13.86 -12.80
C ILE A 152 2.82 -12.35 -13.02
N GLY A 153 1.64 -11.76 -13.20
CA GLY A 153 1.49 -10.34 -13.51
C GLY A 153 1.96 -9.43 -12.37
N THR A 154 1.61 -9.75 -11.12
CA THR A 154 2.10 -8.97 -9.95
C THR A 154 3.62 -9.11 -9.78
N THR A 155 4.19 -10.29 -10.04
CA THR A 155 5.64 -10.49 -10.03
C THR A 155 6.33 -9.64 -11.09
N LEU A 156 5.82 -9.66 -12.34
CA LEU A 156 6.38 -8.85 -13.44
C LEU A 156 6.26 -7.35 -13.14
N LEU A 157 5.11 -6.89 -12.64
CA LEU A 157 4.94 -5.49 -12.22
C LEU A 157 5.94 -5.10 -11.12
N GLY A 158 6.16 -5.98 -10.14
CA GLY A 158 7.16 -5.77 -9.08
C GLY A 158 8.59 -5.67 -9.62
N LEU A 159 8.94 -6.50 -10.61
CA LEU A 159 10.27 -6.47 -11.25
C LEU A 159 10.49 -5.22 -12.12
N VAL A 160 9.44 -4.71 -12.74
CA VAL A 160 9.50 -3.52 -13.60
C VAL A 160 9.47 -2.23 -12.78
N SER A 161 8.86 -2.24 -11.58
CA SER A 161 8.68 -1.08 -10.72
C SER A 161 9.94 -0.24 -10.47
N PRO A 162 11.12 -0.81 -10.14
CA PRO A 162 12.34 -0.03 -9.87
C PRO A 162 12.78 0.85 -11.04
N LEU A 163 12.50 0.44 -12.29
CA LEU A 163 12.88 1.21 -13.49
C LEU A 163 12.18 2.57 -13.56
N PHE A 164 11.05 2.74 -12.87
CA PHE A 164 10.25 3.97 -12.88
C PHE A 164 10.39 4.79 -11.59
N GLN A 165 11.12 4.28 -10.58
CA GLN A 165 11.31 4.98 -9.29
C GLN A 165 12.48 5.99 -9.32
N TRP A 166 13.45 5.82 -10.23
CA TRP A 166 14.65 6.66 -10.31
C TRP A 166 14.37 8.16 -10.44
N ASP A 167 13.35 8.55 -11.19
CA ASP A 167 13.01 9.97 -11.40
C ASP A 167 12.50 10.66 -10.13
N THR A 168 11.92 9.89 -9.21
CA THR A 168 11.30 10.42 -7.98
C THR A 168 12.36 10.80 -6.97
N GLU A 169 13.40 9.96 -6.82
CA GLU A 169 14.56 10.26 -5.96
C GLU A 169 15.37 11.44 -6.51
N ALA A 170 15.59 11.48 -7.83
CA ALA A 170 16.28 12.59 -8.47
C ALA A 170 15.56 13.93 -8.21
N ARG A 171 14.23 13.97 -8.31
CA ARG A 171 13.43 15.17 -7.98
C ARG A 171 13.50 15.54 -6.51
N ARG A 172 13.45 14.56 -5.61
CA ARG A 172 13.56 14.79 -4.16
C ARG A 172 14.89 15.44 -3.79
N ASN A 173 15.98 14.98 -4.40
CA ASN A 173 17.33 15.51 -4.14
C ASN A 173 17.54 16.92 -4.72
N LEU A 174 16.76 17.30 -5.73
CA LEU A 174 16.81 18.63 -6.36
C LEU A 174 15.86 19.64 -5.70
N ALA A 175 14.91 19.18 -4.88
CA ALA A 175 14.06 20.09 -4.12
C ALA A 175 14.94 20.84 -3.10
N PRO A 176 14.94 22.19 -3.09
CA PRO A 176 15.71 22.93 -2.11
C PRO A 176 15.27 22.49 -0.71
N PRO A 177 16.21 22.34 0.25
CA PRO A 177 15.86 21.95 1.60
C PRO A 177 14.77 22.92 2.06
N ALA A 178 13.63 22.35 2.51
CA ALA A 178 12.54 23.12 3.07
C ALA A 178 13.19 24.12 4.02
N ARG A 179 13.09 25.42 3.69
CA ARG A 179 13.77 26.46 4.46
C ARG A 179 13.41 26.18 5.90
N ALA A 180 14.42 25.94 6.72
CA ALA A 180 14.25 26.03 8.16
C ALA A 180 13.82 27.48 8.40
N GLU A 181 12.52 27.74 8.35
CA GLU A 181 11.95 29.02 8.74
C GLU A 181 12.23 29.14 10.23
N GLU A 182 13.32 29.86 10.50
CA GLU A 182 13.38 30.95 11.46
C GLU A 182 12.76 30.63 12.82
N ALA A 183 13.56 29.93 13.64
CA ALA A 183 13.51 30.05 15.09
C ALA A 183 14.75 30.81 15.57
#